data_AF-A0A839N5H4-F1
#
_entry.id   AF-A0A839N5H4-F1
#
_cell.length_a   1.000
_cell.length_b   1.000
_cell.length_c   1.000
_cell.angle_alpha   90.00
_cell.angle_beta   90.00
_cell.angle_gamma   90.00
#
_symmetry.space_group_name_H-M   'P 1'
#
loop_
_entity.id
_entity.type
_entity.pdbx_description
1 polymer ?
#
loop_
_entity_poly.entity_id
_entity_poly.type
_entity_poly.pdbx_seq_one_letter_code
_entity_poly.pdbx_strand_id
1 'polypeptide(L)'
;MASDNRGTADLVDTRAPARLTQKWRALSPLQRRLAVAAAAIDTAAKTAAVIDLARRPADAVRGPKVAWAVALPVVNSAGLLPAAYFLFGRRR
;
A
#
# COMPACT_ATOMS: atom_id res chain seq x y z
N MET A 1 22.90 36.23 28.77
CA MET A 1 22.87 34.82 29.23
C MET A 1 22.10 34.04 28.17
N ALA A 2 22.81 33.57 27.15
CA ALA A 2 22.23 32.94 25.97
C ALA A 2 22.66 31.47 25.92
N SER A 3 21.75 30.67 25.35
CA SER A 3 21.93 29.34 24.80
C SER A 3 22.34 28.22 25.75
N ASP A 4 21.39 27.30 25.95
CA ASP A 4 21.56 26.03 25.27
C ASP A 4 20.24 25.51 24.68
N ASN A 5 20.04 25.76 23.38
CA ASN A 5 18.92 25.19 22.61
C ASN A 5 19.36 23.90 21.88
N ARG A 6 20.48 23.26 22.26
CA ARG A 6 20.99 22.03 21.62
C ARG A 6 20.16 20.78 21.97
N GLY A 7 19.35 20.83 23.03
CA GLY A 7 18.52 19.69 23.46
C GLY A 7 17.29 19.41 22.58
N THR A 8 16.82 20.39 21.80
CA THR A 8 15.62 20.22 20.94
C THR A 8 15.96 19.72 19.54
N ALA A 9 17.23 19.83 19.12
CA ALA A 9 17.71 19.35 17.82
C ALA A 9 18.01 17.83 17.81
N ASP A 10 18.38 17.24 18.95
CA ASP A 10 18.60 15.77 19.08
C ASP A 10 17.29 14.96 19.10
N LEU A 11 16.15 15.62 19.31
CA LEU A 11 14.82 15.00 19.34
C LEU A 11 14.18 14.92 17.94
N VAL A 12 14.76 15.59 16.94
CA VAL A 12 14.40 15.45 15.53
C VAL A 12 15.24 14.31 14.95
N ASP A 13 14.77 13.09 15.22
CA ASP A 13 15.41 11.81 14.97
C ASP A 13 15.94 11.61 13.53
N THR A 14 17.20 11.97 13.30
CA THR A 14 17.95 11.64 12.08
C THR A 14 18.29 10.16 11.95
N ARG A 15 17.94 9.31 12.94
CA ARG A 15 18.23 7.86 12.95
C ARG A 15 17.10 7.00 12.41
N ALA A 16 15.91 7.55 12.18
CA ALA A 16 14.78 6.83 11.58
C ALA A 16 15.16 6.08 10.27
N PRO A 17 15.83 6.70 9.26
CA PRO A 17 16.20 5.98 8.04
C PRO A 17 17.24 4.88 8.30
N ALA A 18 18.21 5.14 9.18
CA ALA A 18 19.24 4.16 9.52
C ALA A 18 18.64 2.88 10.14
N ARG A 19 17.63 3.02 11.02
CA ARG A 19 16.96 1.86 11.65
C ARG A 19 16.16 1.02 10.65
N LEU A 20 15.52 1.64 9.66
CA LEU A 20 14.77 0.91 8.62
C LEU A 20 15.70 0.08 7.72
N THR A 21 16.81 0.67 7.28
CA THR A 21 17.81 -0.05 6.48
C THR A 21 18.43 -1.21 7.26
N GLN A 22 18.68 -1.04 8.56
CA GLN A 22 19.16 -2.11 9.43
C GLN A 22 18.12 -3.25 9.56
N LYS A 23 16.84 -2.93 9.79
CA LYS A 23 15.76 -3.93 9.86
C LYS A 23 15.62 -4.72 8.55
N TRP A 24 15.68 -4.05 7.40
CA TRP A 24 15.65 -4.72 6.10
C TRP A 24 16.85 -5.65 5.91
N ARG A 25 18.04 -5.20 6.30
CA ARG A 25 19.28 -6.00 6.27
C ARG A 25 19.30 -7.16 7.27
N ALA A 26 18.43 -7.16 8.28
CA ALA A 26 18.27 -8.27 9.20
C ALA A 26 17.36 -9.39 8.66
N LEU A 27 16.55 -9.12 7.63
CA LEU A 27 15.71 -10.15 6.99
C LEU A 27 16.59 -11.15 6.22
N SER A 28 16.18 -12.42 6.20
CA SER A 28 16.81 -13.43 5.35
C SER A 28 16.61 -13.10 3.85
N PRO A 29 17.47 -13.60 2.95
CA PRO A 29 17.30 -13.39 1.51
C PRO A 29 15.92 -13.83 0.99
N LEU A 30 15.39 -14.94 1.52
CA LEU A 30 14.06 -15.44 1.19
C LEU A 30 12.96 -14.47 1.65
N GLN A 31 13.05 -13.97 2.88
CA GLN A 31 12.07 -13.02 3.41
C GLN A 31 12.02 -11.72 2.60
N ARG A 32 13.18 -11.18 2.20
CA ARG A 32 13.23 -9.99 1.34
C ARG A 32 12.60 -10.25 -0.02
N ARG A 33 12.91 -11.40 -0.64
CA ARG A 33 12.32 -11.80 -1.93
C ARG A 33 10.80 -11.93 -1.84
N LEU A 34 10.29 -12.57 -0.78
CA LEU A 34 8.85 -12.70 -0.56
C LEU A 34 8.19 -11.34 -0.32
N ALA A 35 8.82 -10.44 0.45
CA ALA A 35 8.29 -9.09 0.67
C ALA A 35 8.20 -8.29 -0.64
N VAL A 36 9.24 -8.34 -1.49
CA VAL A 36 9.23 -7.67 -2.80
C VAL A 36 8.18 -8.30 -3.72
N ALA A 37 8.10 -9.64 -3.77
CA ALA A 37 7.11 -10.35 -4.59
C ALA A 37 5.67 -10.00 -4.15
N ALA A 38 5.40 -9.99 -2.86
CA ALA A 38 4.09 -9.62 -2.32
C ALA A 38 3.72 -8.18 -2.69
N ALA A 39 4.67 -7.23 -2.55
CA ALA A 39 4.45 -5.85 -2.94
C ALA A 39 4.18 -5.69 -4.44
N ALA A 40 4.91 -6.42 -5.29
CA ALA A 40 4.71 -6.40 -6.74
C ALA A 40 3.32 -6.97 -7.13
N ILE A 41 2.92 -8.09 -6.54
CA ILE A 41 1.61 -8.72 -6.78
C ILE A 41 0.48 -7.78 -6.33
N ASP A 42 0.56 -7.21 -5.12
CA ASP A 42 -0.46 -6.28 -4.61
C ASP A 42 -0.59 -5.04 -5.50
N THR A 43 0.54 -4.46 -5.91
CA THR A 43 0.54 -3.28 -6.80
C THR A 43 -0.10 -3.61 -8.14
N ALA A 44 0.30 -4.71 -8.79
CA ALA A 44 -0.27 -5.12 -10.07
C ALA A 44 -1.77 -5.40 -9.97
N ALA A 45 -2.21 -6.09 -8.92
CA ALA A 45 -3.62 -6.39 -8.70
C ALA A 45 -4.46 -5.12 -8.48
N LYS A 46 -3.98 -4.17 -7.68
CA LYS A 46 -4.64 -2.87 -7.48
C LYS A 46 -4.73 -2.07 -8.78
N THR A 47 -3.63 -1.97 -9.53
CA THR A 47 -3.63 -1.27 -10.82
C THR A 47 -4.63 -1.88 -11.78
N ALA A 48 -4.65 -3.21 -11.90
CA ALA A 48 -5.62 -3.92 -12.75
C ALA A 48 -7.07 -3.64 -12.32
N ALA A 49 -7.35 -3.67 -11.01
CA ALA A 49 -8.69 -3.42 -10.48
C ALA A 49 -9.15 -1.97 -10.73
N VAL A 50 -8.28 -0.98 -10.54
CA VAL A 50 -8.59 0.44 -10.82
C VAL A 50 -8.83 0.66 -12.31
N ILE A 51 -8.00 0.06 -13.19
CA ILE A 51 -8.20 0.15 -14.64
C ILE A 51 -9.52 -0.50 -15.07
N ASP A 52 -9.82 -1.70 -14.57
CA ASP A 52 -11.09 -2.39 -14.87
C ASP A 52 -12.29 -1.57 -14.40
N LEU A 53 -12.24 -1.02 -13.17
CA LEU A 53 -13.28 -0.16 -12.63
C LEU A 53 -13.47 1.12 -13.45
N ALA A 54 -12.38 1.76 -13.88
CA ALA A 54 -12.43 2.97 -14.70
C ALA A 54 -13.11 2.71 -16.05
N ARG A 55 -12.84 1.55 -16.67
CA ARG A 55 -13.39 1.16 -17.97
C ARG A 55 -14.84 0.69 -17.92
N ARG A 56 -15.31 0.15 -16.79
CA ARG A 56 -16.69 -0.36 -16.65
C ARG A 56 -17.72 0.76 -16.46
N PRO A 57 -18.87 0.72 -17.16
CA PRO A 57 -20.00 1.56 -16.81
C PRO A 57 -20.56 1.17 -15.42
N ALA A 58 -21.22 2.11 -14.74
CA ALA A 58 -21.57 1.94 -13.32
C ALA A 58 -22.59 0.82 -13.06
N ASP A 59 -23.44 0.53 -14.03
CA ASP A 59 -24.40 -0.58 -14.05
C ASP A 59 -23.73 -1.97 -14.08
N ALA A 60 -22.53 -2.07 -14.66
CA ALA A 60 -21.69 -3.26 -14.71
C ALA A 60 -20.86 -3.50 -13.41
N VAL A 61 -21.04 -2.68 -12.38
CA VAL A 61 -20.40 -2.82 -11.07
C VAL A 61 -21.46 -3.17 -10.03
N ARG A 62 -21.19 -4.17 -9.19
CA ARG A 62 -22.04 -4.50 -8.05
C ARG A 62 -21.76 -3.54 -6.90
N GLY A 63 -22.77 -2.76 -6.54
CA GLY A 63 -22.70 -1.73 -5.50
C GLY A 63 -22.21 -0.37 -6.02
N PRO A 64 -22.03 0.62 -5.13
CA PRO A 64 -21.65 1.97 -5.53
C PRO A 64 -20.26 2.00 -6.16
N LYS A 65 -20.17 2.39 -7.43
CA LYS A 65 -18.89 2.51 -8.16
C LYS A 65 -17.88 3.39 -7.41
N VAL A 66 -18.36 4.45 -6.76
CA VAL A 66 -17.54 5.37 -5.96
C VAL A 66 -16.91 4.66 -4.75
N ALA A 67 -17.64 3.76 -4.10
CA ALA A 67 -17.09 3.01 -2.96
C ALA A 67 -15.89 2.15 -3.39
N TRP A 68 -15.98 1.47 -4.53
CA TRP A 68 -14.86 0.73 -5.10
C TRP A 68 -13.70 1.64 -5.52
N ALA A 69 -14.01 2.82 -6.08
CA ALA A 69 -12.99 3.78 -6.52
C ALA A 69 -12.16 4.34 -5.36
N VAL A 70 -12.76 4.49 -4.17
CA VAL A 70 -12.06 4.95 -2.96
C VAL A 70 -11.38 3.78 -2.25
N ALA A 71 -12.04 2.63 -2.13
CA ALA A 71 -11.53 1.51 -1.35
C ALA A 71 -10.26 0.89 -1.95
N LEU A 72 -10.23 0.66 -3.27
CA LEU A 72 -9.11 0.01 -3.96
C LEU A 72 -7.74 0.69 -3.74
N PRO A 73 -7.60 2.02 -3.83
CA PRO A 73 -6.33 2.70 -3.58
C PRO A 73 -6.00 2.90 -2.10
N VAL A 74 -7.01 3.06 -1.22
CA VAL A 74 -6.80 3.45 0.19
C VAL A 74 -6.50 2.24 1.09
N VAL A 75 -7.10 1.08 0.80
CA VAL A 75 -6.96 -0.10 1.66
C VAL A 75 -5.73 -0.90 1.26
N ASN A 76 -4.82 -1.08 2.22
CA ASN A 76 -3.65 -1.93 2.03
C ASN A 76 -3.92 -3.33 2.59
N SER A 77 -4.29 -4.27 1.71
CA SER A 77 -4.77 -5.61 2.10
C SER A 77 -3.99 -6.76 1.46
N ALA A 78 -2.77 -6.53 0.98
CA ALA A 78 -1.95 -7.55 0.30
C ALA A 78 -2.71 -8.31 -0.82
N GLY A 79 -3.46 -7.60 -1.66
CA GLY A 79 -4.17 -8.16 -2.81
C GLY A 79 -5.58 -8.70 -2.52
N LEU A 80 -5.99 -8.82 -1.25
CA LEU A 80 -7.32 -9.33 -0.89
C LEU A 80 -8.48 -8.46 -1.41
N LEU A 81 -8.37 -7.14 -1.31
CA LEU A 81 -9.42 -6.23 -1.78
C LEU A 81 -9.55 -6.21 -3.32
N PRO A 82 -8.47 -6.14 -4.12
CA PRO A 82 -8.54 -6.39 -5.56
C PRO A 82 -9.19 -7.73 -5.91
N ALA A 83 -8.85 -8.81 -5.20
CA ALA A 83 -9.46 -10.12 -5.41
C ALA A 83 -10.98 -10.08 -5.13
N ALA A 84 -11.40 -9.45 -4.04
CA ALA A 84 -12.81 -9.28 -3.70
C ALA A 84 -13.57 -8.46 -4.77
N TYR A 85 -12.95 -7.43 -5.33
CA TYR A 85 -13.52 -6.67 -6.44
C TYR A 85 -13.75 -7.55 -7.68
N PHE A 86 -12.76 -8.34 -8.09
CA PHE A 86 -12.90 -9.20 -9.25
C PHE A 86 -13.93 -10.32 -9.06
N LEU A 87 -13.99 -10.89 -7.85
CA LEU A 87 -14.90 -11.99 -7.52
C LEU A 87 -16.35 -11.52 -7.31
N PHE A 88 -16.55 -10.38 -6.64
CA PHE A 88 -17.86 -9.96 -6.14
C PHE A 88 -18.29 -8.58 -6.63
N GLY A 89 -17.35 -7.70 -6.97
CA GLY A 89 -17.60 -6.31 -7.39
C GLY A 89 -17.98 -6.16 -8.86
N ARG A 90 -17.70 -7.16 -9.72
CA ARG A 90 -18.09 -7.14 -11.14
C ARG A 90 -19.47 -7.76 -11.36
N ARG A 91 -20.28 -7.13 -12.22
CA ARG A 91 -21.31 -7.86 -12.99
C ARG A 91 -20.64 -8.39 -14.26
N ARG A 92 -20.98 -9.63 -14.62
CA ARG A 92 -20.59 -10.22 -15.91
C ARG A 92 -21.33 -9.51 -17.01
#